data_AF-S2EK00-F1
#
_entry.id   AF-S2EK00-F1
#
_cell.length_a   1.000
_cell.length_b   1.000
_cell.length_c   1.000
_cell.angle_alpha   90.00
_cell.angle_beta   90.00
_cell.angle_gamma   90.00
#
_symmetry.space_group_name_H-M   'P 1'
#
loop_
_entity.id
_entity.type
_entity.pdbx_description
1 polymer ?
#
loop_
_entity_poly.entity_id
_entity_poly.type
_entity_poly.pdbx_seq_one_letter_code
_entity_poly.pdbx_strand_id
1 'polypeptide(L)'
;EGKISEFLFKKFGGTTAKFTWVGGEDKDSLVLGSGRPFFVKLQNPFKRKISIPKKIISDSVIINNFKIISDPPIIPIRFYSSIRLEISTENDILAVNMKKLKDITGKPVVVYEKSGKRSEKIVSNLKYKKTSKNHFTLFIKAEGGLPIKRFVDGDDVTPGISPLLNDKCTCESFDFLEVDLK
;
A
#
# COMPACT_ATOMS: atom_id res chain seq x y z
N GLU A 1 10.19 -0.81 12.31
CA GLU A 1 10.94 0.40 12.75
C GLU A 1 12.21 0.11 13.55
N GLY A 2 12.15 -0.66 14.64
CA GLY A 2 13.31 -0.88 15.54
C GLY A 2 14.63 -1.29 14.86
N LYS A 3 14.58 -2.23 13.91
CA LYS A 3 15.76 -2.67 13.13
C LYS A 3 16.40 -1.53 12.32
N ILE A 4 15.60 -0.64 11.75
CA ILE A 4 16.09 0.52 10.99
C ILE A 4 16.71 1.53 11.96
N SER A 5 16.07 1.80 13.11
CA SER A 5 16.60 2.70 14.14
C SER A 5 17.96 2.25 14.66
N GLU A 6 18.11 0.96 14.98
CA GLU A 6 19.37 0.38 15.44
C GLU A 6 20.52 0.63 14.45
N PHE A 7 20.26 0.38 13.17
CA PHE A 7 21.22 0.69 12.10
C PHE A 7 21.57 2.18 12.06
N LEU A 8 20.58 3.06 12.15
CA LEU A 8 20.77 4.51 12.09
C LEU A 8 21.59 5.00 13.29
N PHE A 9 21.29 4.55 14.50
CA PHE A 9 22.04 4.92 15.70
C PHE A 9 23.48 4.42 15.64
N LYS A 10 23.71 3.20 15.14
CA LYS A 10 25.07 2.68 14.95
C LYS A 10 25.89 3.50 13.95
N LYS A 11 25.25 4.03 12.89
CA LYS A 11 25.93 4.80 11.84
C LYS A 11 26.11 6.27 12.19
N PHE A 12 25.05 6.94 12.60
CA PHE A 12 25.00 8.39 12.80
C PHE A 12 25.11 8.82 14.26
N GLY A 13 24.92 7.90 15.21
CA GLY A 13 24.61 8.23 16.59
C GLY A 13 23.17 8.75 16.72
N GLY A 14 22.94 9.58 17.74
CA GLY A 14 21.62 10.14 18.02
C GLY A 14 20.81 9.32 19.00
N THR A 15 19.71 9.92 19.45
CA THR A 15 18.91 9.40 20.57
C THR A 15 17.54 8.91 20.12
N THR A 16 16.99 9.50 19.05
CA THR A 16 15.60 9.29 18.66
C THR A 16 15.47 9.30 17.14
N ALA A 17 14.80 8.30 16.59
CA ALA A 17 14.43 8.22 15.17
C ALA A 17 12.91 8.35 15.04
N LYS A 18 12.44 9.39 14.33
CA LYS A 18 11.01 9.58 14.03
C LYS A 18 10.73 9.20 12.59
N PHE A 19 9.89 8.20 12.39
CA PHE A 19 9.55 7.69 11.07
C PHE A 19 8.32 8.39 10.50
N THR A 20 8.30 8.54 9.19
CA THR A 20 7.13 8.94 8.41
C THR A 20 7.04 8.00 7.22
N TRP A 21 6.12 7.05 7.31
CA TRP A 21 5.87 6.07 6.26
C TRP A 21 4.94 6.65 5.20
N VAL A 22 5.19 6.31 3.94
CA VAL A 22 4.27 6.61 2.85
C VAL A 22 3.24 5.49 2.77
N GLY A 23 2.06 5.76 3.34
CA GLY A 23 0.98 4.78 3.51
C GLY A 23 1.08 3.97 4.80
N GLY A 24 0.22 2.95 4.92
CA GLY A 24 0.13 2.09 6.10
C GLY A 24 0.85 0.75 5.94
N GLU A 25 0.92 0.01 7.05
CA GLU A 25 1.42 -1.36 7.13
C GLU A 25 0.24 -2.31 7.40
N ASP A 26 0.22 -3.46 6.75
CA ASP A 26 -0.69 -4.57 7.07
C ASP A 26 0.17 -5.82 7.29
N LYS A 27 -0.04 -6.50 8.43
CA LYS A 27 0.76 -7.65 8.89
C LYS A 27 0.65 -8.84 7.94
N ASP A 28 -0.44 -8.93 7.20
CA ASP A 28 -0.75 -10.06 6.31
C ASP A 28 -0.36 -9.77 4.85
N SER A 29 0.39 -8.68 4.60
CA SER A 29 0.79 -8.26 3.25
C SER A 29 2.28 -8.03 3.12
N LEU A 30 2.86 -8.38 1.97
CA LEU A 30 4.22 -8.00 1.64
C LEU A 30 4.27 -6.68 0.87
N VAL A 31 5.42 -6.01 0.98
CA VAL A 31 5.79 -4.91 0.08
C VAL A 31 6.97 -5.37 -0.77
N LEU A 32 6.70 -5.50 -2.06
CA LEU A 32 7.63 -5.99 -3.08
C LEU A 32 8.17 -4.81 -3.91
N GLY A 33 8.76 -5.13 -5.06
CA GLY A 33 9.25 -4.13 -6.02
C GLY A 33 10.39 -3.29 -5.45
N SER A 34 10.29 -1.97 -5.66
CA SER A 34 11.25 -1.01 -5.09
C SER A 34 11.11 -0.78 -3.57
N GLY A 35 10.06 -1.33 -2.97
CA GLY A 35 9.73 -1.19 -1.55
C GLY A 35 8.84 0.02 -1.24
N ARG A 36 8.64 0.28 0.05
CA ARG A 36 7.84 1.43 0.53
C ARG A 36 8.76 2.60 0.86
N PRO A 37 8.52 3.80 0.29
CA PRO A 37 9.23 4.99 0.71
C PRO A 37 8.94 5.35 2.17
N PHE A 38 9.96 5.78 2.88
CA PHE A 38 9.85 6.29 4.25
C PHE A 38 10.88 7.39 4.49
N PHE A 39 10.58 8.23 5.46
CA PHE A 39 11.44 9.32 5.89
C PHE A 39 11.78 9.12 7.36
N VAL A 40 13.02 9.44 7.74
CA VAL A 40 13.44 9.35 9.14
C VAL A 40 14.09 10.66 9.55
N LYS A 41 13.53 11.26 10.61
CA LYS A 41 14.16 12.37 11.31
C LYS A 41 14.92 11.84 12.51
N LEU A 42 16.24 11.94 12.45
CA LEU A 42 17.15 11.56 13.53
C LEU A 42 17.43 12.78 14.42
N GLN A 43 17.24 12.63 15.74
CA GLN A 43 17.55 13.68 16.72
C GLN A 43 18.95 13.50 17.31
N ASN A 44 19.65 14.63 17.48
CA ASN A 44 20.99 14.73 18.07
C ASN A 44 22.07 13.81 17.44
N PRO A 45 22.18 13.71 16.10
CA PRO A 45 23.19 12.85 15.49
C PRO A 45 24.60 13.38 15.79
N PHE A 46 25.49 12.48 16.22
CA PHE A 46 26.91 12.81 16.43
C PHE A 46 27.66 13.01 15.12
N LYS A 47 27.23 12.32 14.05
CA LYS A 47 27.81 12.39 12.71
C LYS A 47 26.71 12.71 11.69
N ARG A 48 26.98 13.62 10.75
CA ARG A 48 25.98 14.07 9.74
C ARG A 48 26.41 13.85 8.29
N LYS A 49 27.71 13.77 8.03
CA LYS A 49 28.30 13.55 6.70
C LYS A 49 28.96 12.19 6.68
N ILE A 50 28.21 11.16 6.29
CA ILE A 50 28.70 9.77 6.21
C ILE A 50 28.24 9.18 4.88
N SER A 51 29.12 8.40 4.23
CA SER A 51 28.75 7.59 3.07
C SER A 51 27.93 6.38 3.53
N ILE A 52 26.78 6.17 2.89
CA ILE A 52 25.82 5.12 3.25
C ILE A 52 25.80 4.10 2.12
N PRO A 53 25.85 2.79 2.42
CA PRO A 53 25.67 1.79 1.38
C PRO A 53 24.29 1.91 0.73
N LYS A 54 24.23 1.68 -0.58
CA LYS A 54 22.97 1.75 -1.35
C LYS A 54 21.95 0.70 -0.93
N LYS A 55 22.41 -0.41 -0.36
CA LYS A 55 21.59 -1.53 0.11
C LYS A 55 22.03 -1.94 1.50
N ILE A 56 21.07 -2.04 2.42
CA ILE A 56 21.27 -2.55 3.77
C ILE A 56 20.32 -3.72 3.95
N ILE A 57 20.86 -4.87 4.33
CA ILE A 57 20.09 -6.09 4.54
C ILE A 57 20.06 -6.32 6.05
N SER A 58 18.86 -6.35 6.60
CA SER A 58 18.56 -6.89 7.92
C SER A 58 17.63 -8.08 7.71
N ASP A 59 17.71 -9.10 8.56
CA ASP A 59 17.05 -10.42 8.39
C ASP A 59 15.72 -10.41 7.62
N SER A 60 14.76 -9.57 8.03
CA SER A 60 13.44 -9.46 7.41
C SER A 60 13.18 -8.16 6.63
N VAL A 61 14.13 -7.22 6.57
CA VAL A 61 13.94 -5.90 5.94
C VAL A 61 15.15 -5.54 5.08
N ILE A 62 14.88 -5.26 3.81
CA ILE A 62 15.87 -4.75 2.87
C ILE A 62 15.62 -3.25 2.68
N ILE A 63 16.60 -2.43 3.03
CA ILE A 63 16.57 -0.99 2.80
C ILE A 63 17.36 -0.70 1.52
N ASN A 64 16.69 -0.10 0.54
CA ASN A 64 17.29 0.31 -0.72
C ASN A 64 17.35 1.84 -0.82
N ASN A 65 18.33 2.36 -1.55
CA ASN A 65 18.46 3.77 -1.94
C ASN A 65 18.38 4.76 -0.77
N PHE A 66 18.94 4.40 0.38
CA PHE A 66 18.98 5.26 1.55
C PHE A 66 19.84 6.51 1.27
N LYS A 67 19.23 7.69 1.41
CA LYS A 67 19.87 8.98 1.13
C LYS A 67 19.57 10.00 2.21
N ILE A 68 20.52 10.89 2.45
CA ILE A 68 20.31 12.07 3.30
C ILE A 68 19.64 13.14 2.44
N ILE A 69 18.57 13.74 2.96
CA ILE A 69 17.85 14.84 2.33
C ILE A 69 17.99 16.10 3.21
N SER A 70 18.05 17.28 2.60
CA SER A 70 18.10 18.57 3.28
C SER A 70 16.74 18.96 3.85
N ASP A 71 15.70 18.76 3.03
CA ASP A 71 14.36 19.26 3.30
C ASP A 71 13.44 18.12 3.75
N PRO A 72 12.58 18.36 4.76
CA PRO A 72 11.57 17.40 5.15
C PRO A 72 10.53 17.21 4.02
N PRO A 73 9.88 16.05 3.92
CA PRO A 73 8.82 15.84 2.96
C PRO A 73 7.63 16.79 3.22
N ILE A 74 6.98 17.25 2.16
CA ILE A 74 5.71 17.96 2.26
C ILE A 74 4.61 16.93 2.56
N ILE A 75 3.87 17.14 3.64
CA ILE A 75 2.80 16.24 4.11
C ILE A 75 1.44 16.90 3.84
N PRO A 76 0.42 16.17 3.33
CA PRO A 76 0.41 14.74 3.04
C PRO A 76 1.15 14.40 1.74
N ILE A 77 1.92 13.32 1.79
CA ILE A 77 2.65 12.79 0.63
C ILE A 77 1.62 12.07 -0.24
N ARG A 78 1.44 12.53 -1.47
CA ARG A 78 0.63 11.80 -2.47
C ARG A 78 1.45 10.64 -3.00
N PHE A 79 0.78 9.52 -3.21
CA PHE A 79 1.42 8.32 -3.74
C PHE A 79 0.37 7.42 -4.39
N TYR A 80 0.86 6.48 -5.19
CA TYR A 80 0.07 5.42 -5.81
C TYR A 80 0.66 4.07 -5.47
N SER A 81 -0.21 3.08 -5.33
CA SER A 81 0.17 1.71 -5.05
C SER A 81 -0.28 0.80 -6.18
N SER A 82 0.62 -0.03 -6.67
CA SER A 82 0.26 -1.20 -7.49
C SER A 82 0.10 -2.40 -6.58
N ILE A 83 -1.06 -3.05 -6.64
CA ILE A 83 -1.48 -4.04 -5.65
C ILE A 83 -2.01 -5.27 -6.38
N ARG A 84 -1.60 -6.46 -5.93
CA ARG A 84 -2.17 -7.74 -6.31
C ARG A 84 -3.05 -8.22 -5.15
N LEU A 85 -4.27 -8.64 -5.45
CA LEU A 85 -5.21 -9.20 -4.48
C LEU A 85 -5.66 -10.57 -4.96
N GLU A 86 -5.72 -11.52 -4.05
CA GLU A 86 -6.40 -12.81 -4.28
C GLU A 86 -7.78 -12.74 -3.61
N ILE A 87 -8.82 -12.94 -4.40
CA ILE A 87 -10.21 -12.74 -3.97
C ILE A 87 -10.99 -14.02 -4.19
N SER A 88 -11.71 -14.44 -3.15
CA SER A 88 -12.71 -15.51 -3.21
C SER A 88 -14.12 -14.93 -3.28
N THR A 89 -15.03 -15.66 -3.91
CA THR A 89 -16.45 -15.36 -3.98
C THR A 89 -17.26 -16.48 -3.36
N GLU A 90 -18.43 -16.17 -2.80
CA GLU A 90 -19.33 -17.17 -2.23
C GLU A 90 -19.91 -18.08 -3.31
N ASN A 91 -20.21 -17.54 -4.50
CA ASN A 91 -20.79 -18.28 -5.62
C ASN A 91 -19.84 -18.36 -6.82
N ASP A 92 -20.22 -19.15 -7.83
CA ASP A 92 -19.47 -19.28 -9.08
C ASP A 92 -19.41 -17.95 -9.87
N ILE A 93 -18.21 -17.54 -10.26
CA ILE A 93 -17.96 -16.30 -10.98
C ILE A 93 -18.47 -16.41 -12.41
N LEU A 94 -19.51 -15.64 -12.73
CA LEU A 94 -19.97 -15.46 -14.10
C LEU A 94 -19.09 -14.43 -14.84
N ALA A 95 -18.65 -14.77 -16.06
CA ALA A 95 -17.77 -13.90 -16.85
C ALA A 95 -18.39 -12.51 -17.15
N VAL A 96 -19.73 -12.44 -17.22
CA VAL A 96 -20.47 -11.18 -17.42
C VAL A 96 -20.28 -10.23 -16.22
N ASN A 97 -20.29 -10.76 -14.99
CA ASN A 97 -20.13 -9.94 -13.79
C ASN A 97 -18.71 -9.35 -13.69
N MET A 98 -17.68 -10.11 -14.09
CA MET A 98 -16.30 -9.60 -14.08
C MET A 98 -16.08 -8.39 -15.00
N LYS A 99 -16.86 -8.24 -16.08
CA LYS A 99 -16.75 -7.07 -16.96
C LYS A 99 -17.08 -5.77 -16.21
N LYS A 100 -17.98 -5.80 -15.23
CA LYS A 100 -18.39 -4.65 -14.41
C LYS A 100 -17.24 -4.08 -13.57
N LEU A 101 -16.23 -4.88 -13.22
CA LEU A 101 -15.07 -4.41 -12.46
C LEU A 101 -14.32 -3.29 -13.18
N LYS A 102 -14.36 -3.27 -14.52
CA LYS A 102 -13.72 -2.21 -15.31
C LYS A 102 -14.37 -0.85 -15.08
N ASP A 103 -15.63 -0.81 -14.65
CA ASP A 103 -16.40 0.42 -14.46
C ASP A 103 -15.88 1.29 -13.30
N ILE A 104 -15.05 0.74 -12.41
CA ILE A 104 -14.37 1.46 -11.32
C ILE A 104 -13.25 2.34 -11.87
N THR A 105 -12.62 1.93 -12.97
CA THR A 105 -11.37 2.55 -13.44
C THR A 105 -11.60 4.03 -13.79
N GLY A 106 -10.82 4.91 -13.18
CA GLY A 106 -10.90 6.35 -13.38
C GLY A 106 -12.07 7.05 -12.67
N LYS A 107 -12.93 6.31 -11.95
CA LYS A 107 -14.01 6.89 -11.15
C LYS A 107 -13.60 7.01 -9.68
N PRO A 108 -14.16 7.98 -8.94
CA PRO A 108 -13.93 8.09 -7.50
C PRO A 108 -14.47 6.87 -6.75
N VAL A 109 -13.62 6.29 -5.91
CA VAL A 109 -13.98 5.33 -4.87
C VAL A 109 -14.04 6.08 -3.55
N VAL A 110 -15.24 6.20 -3.01
CA VAL A 110 -15.52 6.93 -1.76
C VAL A 110 -15.32 5.97 -0.59
N VAL A 111 -14.54 6.41 0.39
CA VAL A 111 -14.29 5.71 1.64
C VAL A 111 -14.92 6.50 2.78
N TYR A 112 -15.77 5.84 3.55
CA TYR A 112 -16.39 6.38 4.76
C TYR A 112 -15.67 5.82 5.98
N GLU A 113 -15.15 6.70 6.83
CA GLU A 113 -14.55 6.28 8.10
C GLU A 113 -15.60 6.30 9.20
N LYS A 114 -15.44 5.42 10.20
CA LYS A 114 -16.31 5.39 11.39
C LYS A 114 -16.35 6.72 12.16
N SER A 115 -15.32 7.54 12.01
CA SER A 115 -15.26 8.89 12.58
C SER A 115 -16.12 9.93 11.82
N GLY A 116 -16.86 9.51 10.79
CA GLY A 116 -17.63 10.39 9.89
C GLY A 116 -16.79 11.09 8.82
N LYS A 117 -15.48 10.80 8.71
CA LYS A 117 -14.63 11.38 7.67
C LYS A 117 -14.90 10.68 6.34
N ARG A 118 -15.01 11.47 5.27
CA ARG A 118 -15.15 11.01 3.89
C ARG A 118 -13.88 11.32 3.13
N SER A 119 -13.37 10.36 2.37
CA SER A 119 -12.30 10.59 1.41
C SER A 119 -12.56 9.88 0.09
N GLU A 120 -12.06 10.44 -1.00
CA GLU A 120 -12.14 9.83 -2.32
C GLU A 120 -10.76 9.31 -2.72
N LYS A 121 -10.75 8.21 -3.46
CA LYS A 121 -9.54 7.56 -4.00
C LYS A 121 -9.80 7.18 -5.43
N ILE A 122 -8.77 7.24 -6.27
CA ILE A 122 -8.89 6.87 -7.68
C ILE A 122 -8.18 5.54 -7.93
N VAL A 123 -8.90 4.59 -8.53
CA VAL A 123 -8.30 3.39 -9.14
C VAL A 123 -8.00 3.72 -10.60
N SER A 124 -6.73 4.00 -10.90
CA SER A 124 -6.28 4.42 -12.24
C SER A 124 -6.16 3.29 -13.25
N ASN A 125 -5.97 2.05 -12.77
CA ASN A 125 -5.86 0.87 -13.62
C ASN A 125 -6.39 -0.35 -12.86
N LEU A 126 -7.07 -1.25 -13.58
CA LEU A 126 -7.61 -2.48 -13.04
C LEU A 126 -7.52 -3.60 -14.09
N LYS A 127 -6.93 -4.72 -13.69
CA LYS A 127 -6.89 -5.97 -14.47
C LYS A 127 -7.30 -7.12 -13.56
N TYR A 128 -7.93 -8.14 -14.11
CA TYR A 128 -8.29 -9.33 -13.35
C TYR A 128 -8.01 -10.60 -14.14
N LYS A 129 -7.85 -11.71 -13.43
CA LYS A 129 -7.71 -13.05 -13.99
C LYS A 129 -8.49 -14.03 -13.13
N LYS A 130 -9.50 -14.68 -13.71
CA LYS A 130 -10.21 -15.79 -13.04
C LYS A 130 -9.23 -16.95 -12.85
N THR A 131 -9.13 -17.47 -11.63
CA THR A 131 -8.19 -18.55 -11.27
C THR A 131 -8.91 -19.87 -11.01
N SER A 132 -10.15 -19.83 -10.53
CA SER A 132 -11.02 -21.00 -10.36
C SER A 132 -12.50 -20.61 -10.54
N LYS A 133 -13.44 -21.51 -10.21
CA LYS A 133 -14.87 -21.20 -10.28
C LYS A 133 -15.27 -20.00 -9.42
N ASN A 134 -14.72 -19.91 -8.22
CA ASN A 134 -15.05 -18.91 -7.19
C ASN A 134 -13.81 -18.12 -6.70
N HIS A 135 -12.72 -18.11 -7.47
CA HIS A 135 -11.53 -17.32 -7.15
C HIS A 135 -11.05 -16.54 -8.37
N PHE A 136 -10.50 -15.36 -8.11
CA PHE A 136 -9.81 -14.56 -9.10
C PHE A 136 -8.73 -13.69 -8.47
N THR A 137 -7.71 -13.38 -9.28
CA THR A 137 -6.69 -12.39 -8.94
C THR A 137 -7.07 -11.04 -9.51
N LEU A 138 -6.95 -9.99 -8.70
CA LEU A 138 -7.15 -8.59 -9.09
C LEU A 138 -5.83 -7.82 -9.01
N PHE A 139 -5.50 -7.09 -10.06
CA PHE A 139 -4.35 -6.18 -10.12
C PHE A 139 -4.87 -4.76 -10.27
N ILE A 140 -4.58 -3.90 -9.29
CA ILE A 140 -5.00 -2.50 -9.32
C ILE A 140 -3.81 -1.56 -9.22
N LYS A 141 -3.93 -0.36 -9.81
CA LYS A 141 -3.11 0.80 -9.47
C LYS A 141 -4.02 1.88 -8.89
N ALA A 142 -3.89 2.14 -7.60
CA ALA A 142 -4.79 3.03 -6.86
C ALA A 142 -4.04 4.13 -6.12
N GLU A 143 -4.72 5.24 -5.86
CA GLU A 143 -4.23 6.30 -4.97
C GLU A 143 -4.05 5.79 -3.53
N GLY A 144 -3.04 6.32 -2.86
CA GLY A 144 -2.73 5.99 -1.47
C GLY A 144 -3.90 6.25 -0.52
N GLY A 145 -4.13 5.31 0.40
CA GLY A 145 -5.18 5.39 1.42
C GLY A 145 -6.50 4.70 1.04
N LEU A 146 -6.54 3.92 -0.04
CA LEU A 146 -7.65 2.99 -0.31
C LEU A 146 -7.57 1.78 0.66
N PRO A 147 -8.58 1.52 1.50
CA PRO A 147 -8.55 0.38 2.41
C PRO A 147 -8.85 -0.93 1.65
N ILE A 148 -7.82 -1.74 1.43
CA ILE A 148 -7.87 -2.86 0.47
C ILE A 148 -8.90 -3.93 0.83
N LYS A 149 -8.92 -4.42 2.08
CA LYS A 149 -9.90 -5.42 2.52
C LYS A 149 -11.34 -4.89 2.37
N ARG A 150 -11.57 -3.65 2.82
CA ARG A 150 -12.87 -2.96 2.73
C ARG A 150 -13.33 -2.64 1.30
N PHE A 151 -12.38 -2.37 0.42
CA PHE A 151 -12.67 -2.19 -1.00
C PHE A 151 -13.16 -3.50 -1.64
N VAL A 152 -12.67 -4.65 -1.17
CA VAL A 152 -13.09 -5.97 -1.66
C VAL A 152 -14.47 -6.35 -1.11
N ASP A 153 -14.66 -6.29 0.20
CA ASP A 153 -15.92 -6.69 0.86
C ASP A 153 -17.07 -5.69 0.64
N GLY A 154 -16.75 -4.42 0.34
CA GLY A 154 -17.71 -3.33 0.13
C GLY A 154 -18.12 -2.59 1.42
N ASP A 155 -17.43 -2.79 2.53
CA ASP A 155 -17.73 -2.19 3.83
C ASP A 155 -17.34 -0.71 3.89
N ASP A 156 -18.34 0.16 3.90
CA ASP A 156 -18.18 1.62 3.94
C ASP A 156 -17.28 2.15 2.79
N VAL A 157 -17.26 1.44 1.64
CA VAL A 157 -16.51 1.81 0.43
C VAL A 157 -17.40 1.68 -0.82
N THR A 158 -17.53 2.77 -1.57
CA THR A 158 -18.44 2.84 -2.74
C THR A 158 -17.78 3.51 -3.95
N PRO A 159 -17.71 2.84 -5.12
CA PRO A 159 -18.05 1.44 -5.34
C PRO A 159 -17.03 0.48 -4.71
N GLY A 160 -17.51 -0.68 -4.23
CA GLY A 160 -16.69 -1.82 -3.79
C GLY A 160 -16.84 -3.04 -4.72
N ILE A 161 -15.94 -4.02 -4.61
CA ILE A 161 -15.89 -5.19 -5.50
C ILE A 161 -17.10 -6.11 -5.31
N SER A 162 -17.42 -6.47 -4.06
CA SER A 162 -18.56 -7.33 -3.70
C SER A 162 -19.90 -6.80 -4.24
N PRO A 163 -20.29 -5.53 -3.99
CA PRO A 163 -21.49 -4.94 -4.61
C PRO A 163 -21.50 -4.96 -6.15
N LEU A 164 -20.34 -4.74 -6.79
CA LEU A 164 -20.26 -4.73 -8.26
C LEU A 164 -20.44 -6.11 -8.89
N LEU A 165 -19.93 -7.15 -8.23
CA LEU A 165 -20.11 -8.53 -8.65
C LEU A 165 -21.48 -9.09 -8.27
N ASN A 166 -22.21 -8.41 -7.39
CA ASN A 166 -23.45 -8.87 -6.78
C ASN A 166 -23.26 -10.25 -6.13
N ASP A 167 -22.15 -10.39 -5.43
CA ASP A 167 -21.76 -11.61 -4.72
C ASP A 167 -20.81 -11.25 -3.58
N LYS A 168 -20.86 -12.02 -2.49
CA LYS A 168 -20.00 -11.78 -1.34
C LYS A 168 -18.56 -12.10 -1.73
N CYS A 169 -17.69 -11.11 -1.64
CA CYS A 169 -16.26 -11.25 -1.93
C CYS A 169 -15.41 -11.13 -0.66
N THR A 170 -14.38 -11.95 -0.55
CA THR A 170 -13.41 -11.90 0.55
C THR A 170 -12.00 -11.73 0.00
N CYS A 171 -11.22 -10.84 0.62
CA CYS A 171 -9.80 -10.67 0.31
C CYS A 171 -9.01 -11.72 1.09
N GLU A 172 -8.54 -12.77 0.41
CA GLU A 172 -7.76 -13.85 1.02
C GLU A 172 -6.33 -13.39 1.33
N SER A 173 -5.74 -12.65 0.40
CA SER A 173 -4.42 -12.06 0.57
C SER A 173 -4.23 -10.90 -0.40
N PHE A 174 -3.27 -10.02 -0.10
CA PHE A 174 -2.84 -9.00 -1.02
C PHE A 174 -1.40 -8.60 -0.77
N ASP A 175 -0.71 -8.20 -1.83
CA ASP A 175 0.66 -7.70 -1.78
C ASP A 175 0.77 -6.38 -2.53
N PHE A 176 1.59 -5.48 -1.99
CA PHE A 176 2.00 -4.27 -2.70
C PHE A 176 3.13 -4.62 -3.66
N LEU A 177 2.87 -4.54 -4.96
CA LEU A 177 3.87 -4.76 -5.99
C LEU A 177 4.83 -3.58 -6.15
N GLU A 178 4.32 -2.36 -5.98
CA GLU A 178 5.10 -1.11 -6.11
C GLU A 178 4.38 0.01 -5.32
N VAL A 179 5.15 0.91 -4.70
CA VAL A 179 4.64 2.14 -4.08
C VAL A 179 5.40 3.34 -4.64
N ASP A 180 4.70 4.18 -5.39
CA ASP A 180 5.28 5.26 -6.19
C ASP A 180 4.80 6.63 -5.70
N LEU A 181 5.73 7.59 -5.56
CA LEU A 181 5.48 8.93 -5.02
C LEU A 181 4.94 9.94 -6.05
N LYS A 182 4.96 9.62 -7.35
CA LYS A 182 4.53 10.47 -8.48
C LYS A 182 4.63 11.98 -8.27
#